data_AF-A0A162GIB9-F1
#
_entry.id   AF-A0A162GIB9-F1
#
_cell.length_a   1.000
_cell.length_b   1.000
_cell.length_c   1.000
_cell.angle_alpha   90.00
_cell.angle_beta   90.00
_cell.angle_gamma   90.00
#
_symmetry.space_group_name_H-M   'P 1'
#
loop_
_entity.id
_entity.type
_entity.pdbx_description
1 polymer ?
#
loop_
_entity_poly.entity_id
_entity_poly.type
_entity_poly.pdbx_seq_one_letter_code
_entity_poly.pdbx_strand_id
1 'polypeptide(L)' 'MDWFVNLEREDQEFVKQLVIASGSLKQLAKIYQVSYPTVRMRLNTIIQKINFIEDNGANTFETKVMNW' A
#
# COMPACT_ATOMS: atom_id res chain seq x y z
N MET A 1 5.06 2.17 -14.48
CA MET A 1 4.29 1.13 -13.76
C MET A 1 5.22 0.34 -12.85
N ASP A 2 5.96 1.01 -11.96
CA ASP A 2 6.97 0.35 -11.12
C ASP A 2 6.55 0.35 -9.63
N TRP A 3 5.37 0.87 -9.29
CA TRP A 3 4.94 1.02 -7.90
C TRP A 3 4.92 -0.31 -7.13
N PHE A 4 4.54 -1.41 -7.79
CA PHE A 4 4.42 -2.70 -7.15
C PHE A 4 5.78 -3.30 -6.78
N VAL A 5 6.81 -3.11 -7.61
CA VAL A 5 8.16 -3.62 -7.31
C VAL A 5 8.86 -2.78 -6.24
N ASN A 6 8.42 -1.53 -6.05
CA ASN A 6 8.90 -0.64 -4.98
C ASN A 6 8.22 -0.91 -3.62
N LEU A 7 7.20 -1.76 -3.57
CA LEU A 7 6.64 -2.25 -2.30
C LEU A 7 7.54 -3.31 -1.67
N GLU A 8 7.57 -3.33 -0.34
CA GLU A 8 8.23 -4.40 0.41
C GLU A 8 7.55 -5.75 0.14
N ARG A 9 8.31 -6.84 0.24
CA ARG A 9 7.80 -8.21 -0.02
C ARG A 9 6.55 -8.53 0.80
N GLU A 10 6.49 -8.06 2.04
CA GLU A 10 5.34 -8.28 2.92
C GLU A 10 4.08 -7.52 2.47
N ASP A 11 4.24 -6.36 1.85
CA ASP A 11 3.13 -5.59 1.29
C ASP A 11 2.65 -6.20 -0.02
N GLN A 12 3.58 -6.68 -0.87
CA GLN A 12 3.25 -7.43 -2.08
C GLN A 12 2.44 -8.70 -1.76
N GLU A 13 2.87 -9.47 -0.77
CA GLU A 13 2.13 -10.67 -0.33
C GLU A 13 0.76 -10.31 0.25
N PHE A 14 0.65 -9.21 1.01
CA PHE A 14 -0.66 -8.74 1.47
C PHE A 14 -1.59 -8.38 0.32
N VAL A 15 -1.11 -7.64 -0.68
CA VAL A 15 -1.89 -7.26 -1.87
C VAL A 15 -2.33 -8.50 -2.64
N LYS A 16 -1.44 -9.49 -2.80
CA LYS A 16 -1.78 -10.79 -3.42
C LYS A 16 -2.90 -11.51 -2.66
N GLN A 17 -2.79 -11.62 -1.33
CA GLN A 17 -3.83 -12.26 -0.51
C GLN A 17 -5.15 -11.49 -0.56
N LEU A 18 -5.11 -10.16 -0.64
CA LEU A 18 -6.28 -9.32 -0.84
C LEU A 18 -6.99 -9.62 -2.15
N VAL A 19 -6.24 -9.76 -3.25
CA VAL A 19 -6.80 -10.11 -4.56
C VAL A 19 -7.41 -11.51 -4.55
N ILE A 20 -6.72 -12.50 -3.97
CA ILE A 20 -7.23 -13.88 -3.81
C ILE A 20 -8.51 -13.90 -2.97
N ALA A 21 -8.60 -13.04 -1.95
CA ALA A 21 -9.79 -12.89 -1.11
C ALA A 21 -10.88 -11.99 -1.74
N SER A 22 -10.79 -11.65 -3.03
CA SER A 22 -11.72 -10.75 -3.73
C SER A 22 -11.91 -9.40 -3.04
N GLY A 23 -10.85 -8.87 -2.42
CA GLY A 23 -10.88 -7.62 -1.65
C GLY A 23 -11.49 -7.73 -0.24
N SER A 24 -11.85 -8.93 0.22
CA SER A 24 -12.55 -9.11 1.49
C SER A 24 -11.60 -8.99 2.71
N LEU A 25 -11.59 -7.81 3.32
CA LEU A 25 -10.83 -7.56 4.56
C LEU A 25 -11.32 -8.40 5.74
N LYS A 26 -12.62 -8.75 5.77
CA LYS A 26 -13.16 -9.67 6.78
C LYS A 26 -12.60 -11.08 6.62
N GLN A 27 -12.42 -11.54 5.39
CA GLN A 27 -11.82 -12.85 5.12
C GLN A 27 -10.33 -12.85 5.46
N LEU A 28 -9.59 -11.81 5.10
CA LEU A 28 -8.19 -11.65 5.48
C LEU A 28 -7.99 -11.60 6.99
N ALA A 29 -8.89 -10.93 7.72
CA ALA A 29 -8.85 -10.89 9.19
C ALA A 29 -8.94 -12.31 9.79
N LYS A 30 -9.80 -13.17 9.22
CA LYS A 30 -9.89 -14.58 9.61
C LYS A 30 -8.62 -15.37 9.25
N ILE A 31 -8.11 -15.19 8.02
CA ILE A 31 -6.91 -15.91 7.54
C ILE A 31 -5.68 -15.57 8.40
N TYR A 32 -5.46 -14.28 8.66
CA TYR A 32 -4.34 -13.81 9.46
C TYR A 32 -4.58 -13.89 10.97
N GLN A 33 -5.75 -14.35 11.40
CA GLN A 33 -6.14 -14.46 12.82
C GLN A 33 -5.97 -13.14 13.60
N VAL A 34 -6.31 -12.03 12.96
CA VAL A 34 -6.27 -10.70 13.55
C VAL A 34 -7.62 -10.01 13.43
N SER A 35 -7.81 -8.93 14.16
CA SER A 35 -9.05 -8.16 14.10
C SER A 35 -9.20 -7.45 12.75
N TYR A 36 -10.44 -7.28 12.30
CA TYR A 36 -10.75 -6.50 11.09
C TYR A 36 -10.11 -5.09 11.08
N PRO A 37 -10.12 -4.31 12.19
CA PRO A 37 -9.43 -3.02 12.25
C PRO A 37 -7.93 -3.12 11.95
N THR A 38 -7.26 -4.21 12.39
CA THR A 38 -5.83 -4.44 12.14
C THR A 38 -5.55 -4.61 10.66
N VAL A 39 -6.33 -5.44 9.96
CA VAL A 39 -6.21 -5.63 8.51
C VAL A 39 -6.53 -4.35 7.75
N ARG A 40 -7.55 -3.60 8.20
CA ARG A 40 -7.91 -2.31 7.60
C ARG A 40 -6.79 -1.29 7.73
N MET A 41 -6.14 -1.23 8.89
CA MET A 41 -4.99 -0.37 9.12
C MET A 41 -3.84 -0.73 8.17
N ARG A 42 -3.53 -2.04 8.03
CA ARG A 42 -2.50 -2.53 7.10
C ARG A 42 -2.81 -2.14 5.65
N LEU A 43 -4.06 -2.31 5.20
CA LEU A 43 -4.48 -1.85 3.87
C LEU A 43 -4.26 -0.35 3.70
N ASN A 44 -4.70 0.46 4.66
CA ASN A 44 -4.55 1.92 4.60
C ASN A 44 -3.07 2.32 4.48
N THR A 45 -2.18 1.67 5.24
CA THR A 45 -0.73 1.91 5.15
C THR A 45 -0.19 1.61 3.74
N ILE A 46 -0.60 0.50 3.13
CA ILE A 46 -0.17 0.15 1.76
C ILE A 46 -0.70 1.17 0.74
N ILE A 47 -1.96 1.61 0.85
CA ILE A 47 -2.51 2.66 0.00
C ILE A 47 -1.68 3.95 0.11
N GLN A 48 -1.32 4.36 1.32
CA GLN A 48 -0.45 5.54 1.54
C GLN A 48 0.94 5.35 0.91
N LYS A 49 1.56 4.17 1.06
CA LYS A 49 2.86 3.87 0.43
C LYS A 49 2.78 3.95 -1.09
N ILE A 50 1.74 3.37 -1.71
CA ILE A 50 1.54 3.43 -3.17
C ILE A 50 1.40 4.88 -3.63
N ASN A 51 0.53 5.66 -2.99
CA ASN A 51 0.35 7.06 -3.31
C ASN A 51 1.67 7.83 -3.21
N PHE A 52 2.47 7.58 -2.16
CA PHE A 52 3.78 8.23 -2.01
C PHE A 52 4.76 7.81 -3.11
N ILE A 53 4.81 6.54 -3.50
CA ILE A 53 5.70 6.08 -4.58
C ILE A 53 5.32 6.72 -5.92
N GLU A 54 4.02 6.79 -6.22
CA GLU A 54 3.52 7.44 -7.43
C GLU A 54 3.76 8.95 -7.41
N ASP A 55 3.58 9.56 -6.24
CA ASP A 55 3.81 10.98 -6.00
C ASP A 55 5.30 11.35 -6.05
N ASN A 56 6.24 10.55 -5.52
CA ASN A 56 7.69 10.83 -5.65
C ASN A 56 8.17 10.75 -7.11
N GLY A 57 7.49 9.96 -7.95
CA GLY A 57 7.66 10.00 -9.39
C GLY A 57 7.23 11.33 -10.03
N ALA A 58 6.34 12.09 -9.38
CA ALA A 58 5.83 13.39 -9.81
C ALA A 58 6.46 14.58 -9.07
N ASN A 59 6.88 14.43 -7.80
CA ASN A 59 7.37 15.52 -6.94
C ASN A 59 8.86 15.86 -7.11
N THR A 60 9.57 15.16 -8.00
CA THR A 60 10.92 15.58 -8.42
C THR A 60 10.92 16.98 -9.09
N PHE A 61 9.75 17.50 -9.46
CA PHE A 61 9.63 18.84 -10.09
C PHE A 61 9.40 20.00 -9.11
N GLU A 62 8.85 19.80 -7.91
CA GLU A 62 8.41 20.92 -7.06
C GLU A 62 9.43 21.35 -5.98
N THR A 63 10.32 20.45 -5.52
CA THR A 63 11.35 20.83 -4.51
C THR A 63 12.45 21.75 -5.07
N LYS A 64 12.53 21.97 -6.40
CA LYS A 64 13.45 22.97 -6.99
C LYS A 64 12.91 24.40 -7.02
N VAL A 65 11.62 24.62 -6.77
CA VAL A 65 10.98 25.94 -6.95
C VAL A 65 10.86 26.75 -5.65
N MET A 66 11.19 26.16 -4.49
CA MET A 66 11.12 26.85 -3.18
C MET A 66 12.49 27.26 -2.59
N ASN A 67 13.49 27.50 -3.44
CA ASN A 67 14.73 28.15 -3.02
C ASN A 67 15.01 29.40 -3.86
N TRP A 68 14.19 30.44 -3.68
CA TRP A 68 14.48 31.84 -3.98
C TRP A 68 14.03 32.70 -2.81
#